data_AF-A0AAW0KH71-F1
#
_entry.id   AF-A0AAW0KH71-F1
#
_cell.length_a   1.000
_cell.length_b   1.000
_cell.length_c   1.000
_cell.angle_alpha   90.00
_cell.angle_beta   90.00
_cell.angle_gamma   90.00
#
_symmetry.space_group_name_H-M   'P 1'
#
loop_
_entity.id
_entity.type
_entity.pdbx_description
1 polymer ?
#
loop_
_entity_poly.entity_id
_entity_poly.type
_entity_poly.pdbx_seq_one_letter_code
_entity_poly.pdbx_strand_id
1 'polypeptide(L)'
;MVAAPLIAFVTTHILYLNFYKLDYGLNMKVCVAMGVVQLLVWAIWAGITRHPSRWKLWFVVVGGGLAMLLEIYDFPPYQGFVDAHALWHATTIPLSYFWWSFIRDDAEFRTSILLKKIK
;
A
#
# COMPACT_ATOMS: atom_id res chain seq x y z
N MET A 1 3.95 -16.93 -12.65
CA MET A 1 3.33 -16.41 -13.89
C MET A 1 2.38 -15.23 -13.68
N VAL A 2 2.18 -14.72 -12.44
CA VAL A 2 1.29 -13.57 -12.17
C VAL A 2 1.96 -12.21 -12.42
N ALA A 3 3.29 -12.10 -12.33
CA ALA A 3 4.00 -10.83 -12.46
C ALA A 3 3.96 -10.23 -13.88
N ALA A 4 4.09 -11.06 -14.91
CA ALA A 4 4.14 -10.61 -16.31
C ALA A 4 2.90 -9.79 -16.75
N PRO A 5 1.65 -10.25 -16.53
CA PRO A 5 0.47 -9.46 -16.91
C PRO A 5 0.33 -8.17 -16.10
N LEU A 6 0.75 -8.16 -14.82
CA LEU A 6 0.73 -6.94 -14.00
C LEU A 6 1.72 -5.89 -14.52
N ILE A 7 2.94 -6.32 -14.84
CA ILE A 7 3.97 -5.44 -15.41
C ILE A 7 3.50 -4.89 -16.76
N ALA A 8 2.93 -5.74 -17.62
CA ALA A 8 2.40 -5.31 -18.92
C ALA A 8 1.30 -4.26 -18.74
N PHE A 9 0.32 -4.52 -17.87
CA PHE A 9 -0.77 -3.57 -17.57
C PHE A 9 -0.23 -2.22 -17.08
N VAL A 10 0.63 -2.22 -16.06
CA VAL A 10 1.19 -0.96 -15.48
C VAL A 10 1.99 -0.20 -16.53
N THR A 11 2.82 -0.91 -17.30
CA THR A 11 3.64 -0.29 -18.35
C THR A 11 2.75 0.35 -19.42
N THR A 12 1.76 -0.37 -19.95
CA THR A 12 0.84 0.17 -20.95
C THR A 12 0.05 1.36 -20.42
N HIS A 13 -0.40 1.33 -19.16
CA HIS A 13 -1.09 2.45 -18.53
C HIS A 13 -0.21 3.71 -18.45
N ILE A 14 1.04 3.57 -17.99
CA ILE A 14 2.00 4.69 -17.92
C ILE A 14 2.27 5.24 -19.33
N LEU A 15 2.51 4.36 -20.31
CA LEU A 15 2.76 4.78 -21.68
C LEU A 15 1.56 5.49 -22.30
N TYR A 16 0.34 5.02 -22.05
CA TYR A 16 -0.89 5.68 -22.51
C TYR A 16 -1.01 7.11 -21.96
N LEU A 17 -0.78 7.29 -20.66
CA LEU A 17 -0.87 8.61 -20.01
C LEU A 17 0.20 9.59 -20.50
N ASN A 18 1.41 9.10 -20.79
CA ASN A 18 2.53 9.95 -21.22
C ASN A 18 2.51 10.28 -22.71
N PHE A 19 2.17 9.31 -23.56
CA PHE A 19 2.35 9.44 -25.02
C PHE A 19 1.06 9.63 -25.81
N TYR A 20 -0.11 9.33 -25.23
CA TYR A 20 -1.38 9.41 -25.94
C TYR A 20 -2.31 10.47 -25.35
N LYS A 21 -2.70 10.31 -24.09
CA LYS A 21 -3.61 11.24 -23.40
C LYS A 21 -3.35 11.23 -21.91
N LEU A 22 -2.94 12.37 -21.38
CA LEU A 22 -2.81 12.59 -19.94
C LEU A 22 -4.21 12.69 -19.31
N ASP A 23 -4.82 11.53 -19.05
CA ASP A 23 -6.15 11.41 -18.45
C ASP A 23 -6.05 11.20 -16.93
N TYR A 24 -6.11 12.31 -16.19
CA TYR A 24 -6.02 12.30 -14.73
C TYR A 24 -7.13 11.46 -14.08
N GLY A 25 -8.35 11.49 -14.62
CA GLY A 25 -9.48 10.73 -14.09
C GLY A 25 -9.29 9.22 -14.24
N LEU A 26 -8.73 8.78 -15.38
CA LEU A 26 -8.33 7.38 -15.57
C LEU A 26 -7.21 6.98 -14.61
N ASN A 27 -6.18 7.81 -14.48
CA ASN A 27 -5.07 7.58 -13.54
C ASN A 27 -5.58 7.38 -12.11
N MET A 28 -6.44 8.28 -11.64
CA MET A 28 -7.05 8.20 -10.31
C MET A 28 -7.79 6.87 -10.10
N LYS A 29 -8.64 6.45 -11.07
CA LYS A 29 -9.37 5.17 -10.99
C LYS A 29 -8.43 3.97 -10.90
N VAL A 30 -7.38 3.94 -11.72
CA VAL A 30 -6.41 2.83 -11.72
C VAL A 30 -5.62 2.80 -10.41
N CYS A 31 -5.12 3.93 -9.93
CA CYS A 31 -4.40 4.03 -8.66
C CYS A 31 -5.27 3.60 -7.47
N VAL A 32 -6.52 4.07 -7.39
CA VAL A 32 -7.46 3.67 -6.33
C VAL A 32 -7.76 2.18 -6.40
N ALA A 33 -8.02 1.63 -7.59
CA ALA A 33 -8.27 0.19 -7.76
C ALA A 33 -7.07 -0.66 -7.29
N MET A 34 -5.85 -0.28 -7.67
CA MET A 34 -4.63 -0.95 -7.22
C MET A 34 -4.45 -0.85 -5.70
N GLY A 35 -4.72 0.33 -5.13
CA GLY A 35 -4.67 0.55 -3.68
C GLY A 35 -5.67 -0.32 -2.92
N VAL A 36 -6.91 -0.40 -3.38
CA VAL A 36 -7.96 -1.25 -2.77
C VAL A 36 -7.55 -2.72 -2.83
N VAL A 37 -7.08 -3.20 -3.98
CA VAL A 37 -6.59 -4.58 -4.13
C VAL A 37 -5.44 -4.86 -3.17
N GLN A 38 -4.46 -3.96 -3.08
CA GLN A 38 -3.34 -4.07 -2.13
C GLN A 38 -3.85 -4.20 -0.68
N LEU A 39 -4.74 -3.31 -0.24
CA LEU A 39 -5.28 -3.34 1.13
C LEU A 39 -6.05 -4.64 1.41
N LEU A 40 -6.87 -5.11 0.47
CA LEU A 40 -7.62 -6.35 0.62
C LEU A 40 -6.71 -7.57 0.74
N VAL A 41 -5.68 -7.66 -0.12
CA VAL A 41 -4.70 -8.77 -0.07
C VAL A 41 -4.04 -8.84 1.30
N TRP A 42 -3.61 -7.71 1.85
CA TRP A 42 -2.95 -7.68 3.17
C TRP A 42 -3.92 -7.87 4.32
N ALA A 43 -5.15 -7.36 4.23
CA ALA A 43 -6.19 -7.60 5.23
C ALA A 43 -6.54 -9.09 5.32
N ILE A 44 -6.76 -9.74 4.17
CA ILE A 44 -7.03 -11.18 4.08
C ILE A 44 -5.86 -11.98 4.66
N TRP A 45 -4.64 -11.64 4.28
CA TRP A 45 -3.45 -12.30 4.81
C TRP A 45 -3.32 -12.13 6.33
N ALA A 46 -3.53 -10.91 6.85
CA ALA A 46 -3.47 -10.63 8.29
C ALA A 46 -4.57 -11.36 9.09
N GLY A 47 -5.75 -11.54 8.47
CA GLY A 47 -6.89 -12.23 9.07
C GLY A 47 -6.71 -13.75 9.12
N ILE A 48 -6.20 -14.34 8.03
CA ILE A 48 -6.00 -15.79 7.91
C ILE A 48 -4.75 -16.24 8.67
N THR A 49 -3.67 -15.46 8.63
CA THR A 49 -2.41 -15.87 9.27
C THR A 49 -2.40 -15.57 10.76
N ARG A 50 -1.73 -16.45 11.52
CA ARG A 50 -1.41 -16.26 12.95
C ARG A 50 0.00 -15.71 13.15
N HIS A 51 0.48 -14.89 12.22
CA HIS A 51 1.81 -14.31 12.32
C HIS A 51 1.91 -13.40 13.56
N PRO A 52 2.96 -13.51 14.40
CA PRO A 52 3.07 -12.74 15.63
C PRO A 52 3.03 -11.21 15.41
N SER A 53 3.62 -10.75 14.30
CA SER A 53 3.67 -9.31 13.95
C SER A 53 2.51 -8.83 13.07
N ARG A 54 1.41 -9.60 12.93
CA ARG A 54 0.27 -9.23 12.07
C ARG A 54 -0.43 -7.93 12.49
N TRP A 55 -0.28 -7.50 13.74
CA TRP A 55 -0.85 -6.24 14.22
C TRP A 55 -0.24 -5.01 13.51
N LYS A 56 1.05 -5.08 13.14
CA LYS A 56 1.73 -4.05 12.34
C LYS A 56 1.11 -3.95 10.95
N LEU A 57 0.74 -5.09 10.39
CA LEU A 57 0.07 -5.16 9.10
C LEU A 57 -1.35 -4.58 9.17
N TRP A 58 -2.10 -4.87 10.24
CA TRP A 58 -3.41 -4.23 10.47
C TRP A 58 -3.30 -2.71 10.61
N PHE A 59 -2.27 -2.21 11.30
CA PHE A 59 -1.98 -0.77 11.37
C PHE A 59 -1.76 -0.19 9.97
N VAL A 60 -0.96 -0.86 9.13
CA VAL A 60 -0.72 -0.43 7.74
C VAL A 60 -2.00 -0.50 6.89
N VAL A 61 -2.83 -1.52 7.04
CA VAL A 61 -4.08 -1.66 6.29
C VAL A 61 -5.07 -0.55 6.65
N VAL A 62 -5.31 -0.32 7.94
CA VAL A 62 -6.24 0.72 8.40
C VAL A 62 -5.71 2.10 8.06
N GLY A 63 -4.45 2.39 8.39
CA GLY A 63 -3.84 3.68 8.09
C GLY A 63 -3.68 3.94 6.60
N GLY A 64 -3.40 2.92 5.79
CA GLY A 64 -3.35 3.02 4.33
C GLY A 64 -4.72 3.32 3.73
N GLY A 65 -5.79 2.73 4.28
CA GLY A 65 -7.17 3.10 3.94
C GLY A 65 -7.49 4.56 4.26
N LEU A 66 -7.12 5.03 5.46
CA LEU A 66 -7.29 6.44 5.84
C LEU A 66 -6.49 7.39 4.95
N ALA A 67 -5.24 7.05 4.62
CA ALA A 67 -4.42 7.83 3.71
C ALA A 67 -5.08 7.92 2.31
N MET A 68 -5.59 6.80 1.79
CA MET A 68 -6.31 6.81 0.51
C MET A 68 -7.57 7.69 0.54
N LEU A 69 -8.30 7.72 1.66
CA LEU A 69 -9.45 8.63 1.81
C LEU A 69 -9.04 10.10 1.80
N LEU A 70 -7.90 10.45 2.41
CA LEU A 70 -7.36 11.82 2.34
C LEU A 70 -7.06 12.21 0.89
N GLU A 71 -6.39 11.33 0.14
CA GLU A 71 -6.05 11.56 -1.28
C GLU A 71 -7.31 11.72 -2.16
N ILE A 72 -8.38 10.96 -1.88
CA ILE A 72 -9.63 11.05 -2.65
C ILE A 72 -10.43 12.30 -2.28
N TYR A 73 -10.45 12.67 -0.99
CA TYR A 73 -11.23 13.83 -0.53
C TYR A 73 -10.61 15.16 -0.98
N ASP A 74 -9.29 15.21 -1.12
CA ASP A 74 -8.52 16.30 -1.74
C ASP A 74 -8.99 17.72 -1.33
N PHE A 75 -9.16 17.93 -0.03
CA PHE A 75 -9.62 19.21 0.49
C PHE A 75 -8.52 20.28 0.43
N PRO A 76 -8.88 21.54 0.15
CA PRO A 76 -7.92 22.64 0.07
C PRO A 76 -7.33 22.99 1.44
N PRO A 77 -6.18 23.70 1.50
CA PRO A 77 -5.52 24.03 2.76
C PRO A 77 -6.46 24.69 3.78
N TYR A 78 -6.59 24.08 4.95
CA TYR A 78 -7.29 24.67 6.08
C TYR A 78 -6.52 25.90 6.56
N GLN A 79 -7.14 27.08 6.44
CA GLN A 79 -6.55 28.37 6.80
C GLN A 79 -5.19 28.66 6.12
N GLY A 80 -4.90 28.00 4.99
CA GLY A 80 -3.61 28.15 4.29
C GLY A 80 -2.45 27.35 4.88
N PHE A 81 -2.67 26.49 5.89
CA PHE A 81 -1.59 25.75 6.56
C PHE A 81 -1.49 24.28 6.15
N VAL A 82 -2.60 23.52 6.20
CA VAL A 82 -2.59 22.06 6.04
C VAL A 82 -3.71 21.63 5.10
N ASP A 83 -3.36 20.95 4.01
CA ASP A 83 -4.29 20.34 3.07
C ASP A 83 -4.33 18.81 3.21
N ALA A 84 -5.16 18.18 2.38
CA ALA A 84 -5.25 16.72 2.30
C ALA A 84 -3.90 16.06 2.02
N HIS A 85 -3.10 16.66 1.13
CA HIS A 85 -1.84 16.11 0.66
C HIS A 85 -0.76 16.15 1.76
N ALA A 86 -0.70 17.22 2.54
CA ALA A 86 0.17 17.33 3.71
C ALA A 86 -0.18 16.27 4.77
N LEU A 87 -1.47 16.05 5.04
CA LEU A 87 -1.91 14.98 5.95
C LEU A 87 -1.60 13.60 5.39
N TRP A 88 -1.73 13.40 4.08
CA TRP A 88 -1.34 12.16 3.41
C TRP A 88 0.15 11.86 3.61
N HIS A 89 1.02 12.84 3.38
CA HIS A 89 2.45 12.72 3.65
C HIS A 89 2.75 12.42 5.12
N ALA A 90 2.12 13.14 6.05
CA ALA A 90 2.30 12.91 7.47
C ALA A 90 1.88 11.50 7.89
N THR A 91 0.80 10.98 7.30
CA THR A 91 0.27 9.64 7.60
C THR A 91 1.16 8.54 7.03
N THR A 92 1.76 8.73 5.85
CA THR A 92 2.58 7.71 5.19
C THR A 92 3.95 7.47 5.84
N ILE A 93 4.48 8.44 6.61
CA ILE A 93 5.75 8.30 7.36
C ILE A 93 5.69 7.14 8.37
N PRO A 94 4.80 7.13 9.38
CA PRO A 94 4.72 6.04 10.34
C PRO A 94 4.26 4.73 9.67
N LEU A 95 3.40 4.78 8.65
CA LEU A 95 2.99 3.58 7.93
C LEU A 95 4.17 2.88 7.25
N SER A 96 5.07 3.66 6.63
CA SER A 96 6.28 3.13 6.00
C SER A 96 7.19 2.46 7.03
N TYR A 97 7.35 3.06 8.22
CA TYR A 97 8.11 2.45 9.30
C TYR A 97 7.52 1.10 9.75
N PHE A 98 6.21 1.05 10.02
CA PHE A 98 5.55 -0.20 10.45
C PHE A 98 5.58 -1.28 9.37
N TRP A 99 5.47 -0.88 8.09
CA TRP A 99 5.60 -1.78 6.95
C TRP A 99 6.95 -2.48 6.91
N TRP A 100 8.04 -1.71 6.95
CA TRP A 100 9.41 -2.26 6.97
C TRP A 100 9.70 -3.06 8.23
N SER A 101 9.16 -2.61 9.38
CA SER A 101 9.28 -3.38 10.61
C SER A 101 8.57 -4.73 10.53
N PHE A 102 7.40 -4.81 9.88
CA PHE A 102 6.71 -6.08 9.64
C PHE A 102 7.51 -6.99 8.71
N ILE A 103 8.06 -6.46 7.61
CA ILE A 103 8.88 -7.23 6.66
C ILE A 103 10.09 -7.88 7.36
N ARG A 104 10.80 -7.09 8.18
CA ARG A 104 11.92 -7.61 8.97
C ARG A 104 11.47 -8.76 9.88
N ASP A 105 10.41 -8.56 10.64
CA ASP A 105 9.90 -9.57 11.56
C ASP A 105 9.44 -10.86 10.82
N ASP A 106 8.81 -10.75 9.65
CA ASP A 106 8.43 -11.91 8.84
C ASP A 106 9.67 -12.66 8.33
N ALA A 107 10.72 -11.95 7.89
CA ALA A 107 11.98 -12.56 7.47
C ALA A 107 12.66 -13.33 8.62
N GLU A 108 12.71 -12.75 9.81
CA GLU A 108 13.24 -13.41 11.02
C GLU A 108 12.40 -14.64 11.39
N PHE A 109 11.07 -14.50 11.38
CA PHE A 109 10.15 -15.59 11.72
C PHE A 109 10.31 -16.77 10.76
N ARG A 110 10.31 -16.52 9.45
CA ARG A 110 10.53 -17.53 8.40
C ARG A 110 11.87 -18.24 8.56
N THR A 111 12.93 -17.47 8.80
CA THR A 111 14.29 -18.01 8.98
C THR A 111 14.36 -18.92 10.21
N SER A 112 13.74 -18.51 11.32
CA SER A 112 13.71 -19.32 12.55
C SER A 112 13.00 -20.66 12.37
N ILE A 113 11.90 -20.69 11.58
CA ILE A 113 11.16 -21.92 11.27
C ILE A 113 12.02 -22.86 10.43
N LEU A 114 12.70 -22.33 9.41
CA LEU A 114 13.56 -23.13 8.54
C LEU A 114 14.72 -23.74 9.32
N LEU A 115 15.38 -22.98 10.19
CA LEU A 115 16.48 -23.48 11.01
C LEU A 115 16.04 -24.56 12.01
N LYS A 116 14.84 -24.43 12.59
CA LYS A 116 14.26 -25.47 13.47
C LYS A 116 13.91 -26.76 12.74
N LYS A 117 13.69 -26.72 11.42
CA LYS A 117 13.37 -27.91 10.60
C LYS A 117 14.63 -28.68 10.18
N ILE A 118 15.79 -28.03 10.19
CA ILE A 118 17.08 -28.61 9.79
C ILE A 118 17.76 -29.30 10.98
N LYS A 119 17.50 -28.84 12.21
CA LYS A 119 17.93 -29.51 13.45
C LYS A 119 16.99 -30.65 13.80
#